data_AF-A0A956SRX6-F1
#
_entry.id   AF-A0A956SRX6-F1
#
_cell.length_a   1.000
_cell.length_b   1.000
_cell.length_c   1.000
_cell.angle_alpha   90.00
_cell.angle_beta   90.00
_cell.angle_gamma   90.00
#
_symmetry.space_group_name_H-M   'P 1'
#
loop_
_entity.id
_entity.type
_entity.pdbx_description
1 polymer ?
#
loop_
_entity_poly.entity_id
_entity_poly.type
_entity_poly.pdbx_seq_one_letter_code
_entity_poly.pdbx_strand_id
1 'polypeptide(L)'
;GAPRVDTLRFDAEGRASLVLPVGRYRYTLGDGVQGALAVEPYAAELVAHRPSLAARTADVAPAPLRRSLRDLLPLFALVVLGLGTEWILRRRLGLR
;
A
#
# COMPACT_ATOMS: atom_id res chain seq x y z
N GLY A 1 12.40 10.00 31.07
CA GLY A 1 11.46 8.90 30.80
C GLY A 1 12.10 7.96 29.80
N ALA A 2 11.99 6.65 30.00
CA ALA A 2 12.53 5.66 29.06
C ALA A 2 11.80 5.74 27.71
N PRO A 3 12.49 5.52 26.56
CA PRO A 3 11.83 5.46 25.27
C PRO A 3 10.81 4.32 25.25
N ARG A 4 9.58 4.61 24.83
CA ARG A 4 8.53 3.61 24.63
C ARG A 4 8.84 2.83 23.35
N VAL A 5 8.94 1.52 23.47
CA VAL A 5 9.15 0.59 22.36
C VAL A 5 7.95 -0.35 22.29
N ASP A 6 7.24 -0.33 21.17
CA ASP A 6 6.13 -1.24 20.90
C ASP A 6 6.56 -2.20 19.76
N THR A 7 6.37 -3.50 19.94
CA THR A 7 6.67 -4.52 18.91
C THR A 7 5.38 -5.02 18.28
N LEU A 8 5.22 -4.77 16.98
CA LEU A 8 4.07 -5.24 16.21
C LEU A 8 4.23 -6.70 15.81
N ARG A 9 3.16 -7.49 15.97
CA ARG A 9 3.07 -8.86 15.46
C ARG A 9 2.00 -8.91 14.38
N PHE A 10 2.35 -9.49 13.25
CA PHE A 10 1.44 -9.64 12.13
C PHE A 10 0.41 -10.75 12.39
N ASP A 11 -0.83 -10.51 11.99
CA ASP A 11 -1.90 -11.50 11.95
C ASP A 11 -1.68 -12.50 10.79
N ALA A 12 -2.59 -13.48 10.67
CA ALA A 12 -2.54 -14.48 9.61
C ALA A 12 -2.67 -13.87 8.19
N GLU A 13 -3.21 -12.65 8.09
CA GLU A 13 -3.35 -11.88 6.86
C GLU A 13 -2.14 -10.96 6.61
N GLY A 14 -1.08 -11.05 7.41
CA GLY A 14 0.13 -10.25 7.26
C GLY A 14 -0.06 -8.79 7.62
N ARG A 15 -1.03 -8.44 8.49
CA ARG A 15 -1.31 -7.07 8.94
C ARG A 15 -1.01 -6.90 10.43
N ALA A 16 -0.53 -5.73 10.79
CA ALA A 16 -0.37 -5.28 12.16
C ALA A 16 -0.71 -3.79 12.23
N SER A 17 -1.34 -3.34 13.30
CA SER A 17 -1.74 -1.93 13.46
C SER A 17 -1.40 -1.41 14.85
N LEU A 18 -0.96 -0.15 14.91
CA LEU A 18 -0.64 0.58 16.13
C LEU A 18 -1.19 1.99 16.01
N VAL A 19 -1.85 2.47 17.06
CA VAL A 19 -2.28 3.87 17.16
C VAL A 19 -1.19 4.66 17.85
N LEU A 20 -0.67 5.67 17.15
CA LEU A 20 0.39 6.53 17.63
C LEU A 20 -0.17 7.96 17.82
N PRO A 21 0.22 8.66 18.90
CA PRO A 21 -0.07 10.08 19.01
C PRO A 21 0.72 10.89 17.97
N VAL A 22 0.42 12.18 17.86
CA VAL A 22 1.18 13.11 16.99
C VAL A 22 2.65 13.12 17.41
N GLY A 23 3.56 12.97 16.45
CA GLY A 23 4.98 12.90 16.75
C GLY A 23 5.82 12.22 15.66
N ARG A 24 7.12 12.05 15.94
CA ARG A 24 8.07 11.37 15.05
C ARG A 24 8.56 10.09 15.71
N TYR A 25 8.56 9.01 14.94
CA TYR A 25 8.86 7.66 15.38
C TYR A 25 9.94 7.04 14.51
N ARG A 26 10.76 6.18 15.10
CA ARG A 26 11.68 5.29 14.37
C ARG A 26 11.12 3.88 14.45
N TYR A 27 11.26 3.14 13.36
CA TYR A 27 10.86 1.74 13.32
C TYR A 27 11.98 0.88 12.75
N THR A 28 11.95 -0.39 13.13
CA THR A 28 12.83 -1.44 12.62
C THR A 28 11.97 -2.63 12.21
N LEU A 29 12.18 -3.14 11.01
CA LEU A 29 11.56 -4.36 10.52
C LEU A 29 12.37 -5.59 10.95
N GLY A 30 11.74 -6.77 10.91
CA GLY A 30 12.37 -8.02 11.35
C GLY A 30 13.58 -8.45 10.53
N ASP A 31 13.72 -7.93 9.30
CA ASP A 31 14.88 -8.10 8.43
C ASP A 31 16.01 -7.07 8.71
N GLY A 32 15.85 -6.24 9.75
CA GLY A 32 16.81 -5.22 10.16
C GLY A 32 16.66 -3.89 9.41
N VAL A 33 15.73 -3.76 8.45
CA VAL A 33 15.47 -2.50 7.74
C VAL A 33 14.95 -1.47 8.73
N GLN A 34 15.53 -0.26 8.70
CA GLN A 34 15.17 0.83 9.60
C GLN A 34 14.54 2.00 8.84
N GLY A 35 13.63 2.70 9.49
CA GLY A 35 13.01 3.89 8.92
C GLY A 35 12.46 4.84 9.96
N ALA A 36 11.86 5.92 9.47
CA ALA A 36 11.19 6.92 10.29
C ALA A 36 9.80 7.23 9.74
N LEU A 37 8.90 7.59 10.65
CA LEU A 37 7.48 7.86 10.42
C LEU A 37 7.13 9.14 11.21
N ALA A 38 6.31 10.01 10.62
CA ALA A 38 5.72 11.14 11.32
C ALA A 38 4.18 11.01 11.33
N VAL A 39 3.58 11.25 12.49
CA VAL A 39 2.14 11.35 12.67
C VAL A 39 1.81 12.82 12.81
N GLU A 40 1.16 13.36 11.79
CA GLU A 40 0.75 14.77 11.76
C GLU A 40 -0.58 14.98 12.52
N PRO A 41 -0.87 16.20 12.98
CA PRO A 41 -2.10 16.52 13.71
C PRO A 41 -3.39 16.09 13.01
N TYR A 42 -3.40 16.18 11.67
CA TYR A 42 -4.55 15.86 10.83
C TYR A 42 -4.51 14.43 10.27
N ALA A 43 -3.57 13.59 10.72
CA ALA A 43 -3.44 12.22 10.22
C ALA A 43 -4.70 11.37 10.46
N ALA A 44 -5.50 11.72 11.49
CA ALA A 44 -6.77 11.08 11.77
C ALA A 44 -7.80 11.25 10.61
N GLU A 45 -7.71 12.32 9.83
CA GLU A 45 -8.61 12.56 8.68
C GLU A 45 -8.31 11.61 7.51
N LEU A 46 -7.10 11.06 7.45
CA LEU A 46 -6.69 10.07 6.44
C LEU A 46 -7.08 8.64 6.83
N VAL A 47 -7.36 8.39 8.12
CA VAL A 47 -7.83 7.09 8.60
C VAL A 47 -9.34 7.06 8.44
N ALA A 48 -9.79 6.38 7.38
CA ALA A 48 -11.18 6.41 6.93
C ALA A 48 -12.21 6.33 8.07
N HIS A 49 -12.02 5.48 9.10
CA HIS A 49 -12.82 5.46 10.34
C HIS A 49 -12.01 4.82 11.48
N ARG A 50 -12.29 5.18 12.74
CA ARG A 50 -11.87 4.41 13.93
C ARG A 50 -12.62 3.07 13.87
N PRO A 51 -11.97 1.91 13.66
CA PRO A 51 -12.70 0.66 13.49
C PRO A 51 -13.34 0.25 14.83
N SER A 52 -14.65 0.43 14.96
CA SER A 52 -15.42 -0.27 15.99
C SER A 52 -15.57 -1.72 15.55
N LEU A 53 -14.77 -2.61 16.13
CA LEU A 53 -14.84 -4.05 15.87
C LEU A 53 -16.06 -4.62 16.61
N ALA A 54 -17.19 -4.72 15.93
CA ALA A 54 -18.26 -5.63 16.35
C ALA A 54 -17.83 -7.06 15.99
N ALA A 55 -18.07 -8.02 16.88
CA ALA A 55 -17.83 -9.43 16.59
C ALA A 55 -18.72 -9.85 15.40
N ARG A 56 -18.12 -9.95 14.23
CA ARG A 56 -18.77 -10.44 13.01
C ARG A 56 -18.35 -11.89 12.83
N THR A 57 -19.31 -12.80 12.73
CA THR A 57 -19.06 -14.17 12.27
C THR A 57 -18.37 -14.07 10.92
N ALA A 58 -17.11 -14.49 10.84
CA ALA A 58 -16.30 -14.32 9.65
C ALA A 58 -16.92 -15.12 8.50
N ASP A 59 -17.49 -14.40 7.54
CA ASP A 59 -17.73 -14.97 6.22
C ASP A 59 -16.37 -14.96 5.53
N VAL A 60 -15.79 -16.15 5.35
CA VAL A 60 -14.45 -16.33 4.77
C VAL A 60 -14.58 -16.11 3.26
N ALA A 61 -14.85 -14.87 2.86
CA ALA A 61 -14.67 -14.47 1.48
C ALA A 61 -13.15 -14.36 1.23
N PRO A 62 -12.61 -15.00 0.18
CA PRO A 62 -11.21 -14.83 -0.16
C PRO A 62 -10.92 -13.35 -0.38
N ALA A 63 -9.87 -12.85 0.28
CA ALA A 63 -9.44 -11.48 0.11
C ALA A 63 -9.17 -11.20 -1.39
N PRO A 64 -9.59 -10.05 -1.93
CA PRO A 64 -9.28 -9.71 -3.31
C PRO A 64 -7.76 -9.68 -3.48
N LEU A 65 -7.27 -10.29 -4.56
CA LEU A 65 -5.84 -10.36 -4.88
C LEU A 65 -5.29 -8.93 -4.97
N ARG A 66 -4.59 -8.48 -3.92
CA ARG A 66 -3.88 -7.20 -3.95
C ARG A 66 -2.59 -7.39 -4.72
N ARG A 67 -2.52 -6.84 -5.94
CA ARG A 67 -1.30 -6.84 -6.76
C ARG A 67 -0.55 -5.52 -6.56
N SER A 68 0.76 -5.59 -6.38
CA SER A 68 1.58 -4.37 -6.30
C SER A 68 1.57 -3.65 -7.65
N LEU A 69 1.50 -2.31 -7.63
CA LEU A 69 1.62 -1.51 -8.86
C LEU A 69 2.94 -1.76 -9.60
N ARG A 70 3.99 -2.15 -8.86
CA ARG A 70 5.30 -2.49 -9.45
C ARG A 70 5.22 -3.74 -10.33
N ASP A 71 4.35 -4.69 -9.99
CA ASP A 71 4.14 -5.91 -10.78
C ASP A 71 3.37 -5.64 -12.08
N LEU A 72 2.72 -4.47 -12.19
CA LEU A 72 1.97 -4.03 -13.36
C LEU A 72 2.78 -3.15 -14.32
N LEU A 73 3.97 -2.67 -13.90
CA LEU A 73 4.88 -1.89 -14.77
C LEU A 73 5.19 -2.57 -16.11
N PRO A 74 5.48 -3.88 -16.20
CA PRO A 74 5.73 -4.50 -17.50
C PRO A 74 4.49 -4.51 -18.39
N LEU A 75 3.28 -4.69 -17.85
CA LEU A 75 2.03 -4.61 -18.61
C LEU A 75 1.78 -3.20 -19.13
N PHE A 76 2.05 -2.19 -18.29
CA PHE A 76 1.98 -0.79 -18.70
C PHE A 76 2.92 -0.49 -19.87
N ALA A 77 4.16 -0.98 -19.82
CA ALA A 77 5.13 -0.81 -20.91
C ALA A 77 4.64 -1.45 -22.23
N LEU A 78 4.03 -2.64 -22.17
CA LEU A 78 3.44 -3.28 -23.35
C LEU A 78 2.31 -2.46 -23.97
N VAL A 79 1.45 -1.85 -23.15
CA VAL A 79 0.38 -0.98 -23.64
C VAL A 79 0.96 0.25 -24.34
N VAL A 80 1.95 0.91 -23.74
CA VAL A 80 2.62 2.07 -24.36
C VAL A 80 3.30 1.68 -25.68
N LEU A 81 3.97 0.52 -25.72
CA LEU A 81 4.58 0.01 -26.95
C LEU A 81 3.52 -0.28 -28.02
N GLY A 82 2.42 -0.95 -27.68
CA GLY A 82 1.34 -1.24 -28.62
C GLY A 82 0.72 0.03 -29.21
N LEU A 83 0.41 1.02 -28.37
CA LEU A 83 -0.12 2.30 -28.83
C LEU A 83 0.89 3.07 -29.69
N GLY A 84 2.17 3.05 -29.30
CA GLY A 84 3.24 3.70 -30.04
C GLY A 84 3.47 3.05 -31.41
N THR A 85 3.52 1.72 -31.48
CA THR A 85 3.67 1.01 -32.76
C THR A 85 2.46 1.24 -33.64
N GLU A 86 1.24 1.15 -33.11
CA GLU A 86 0.02 1.40 -33.85
C GLU A 86 -0.03 2.84 -34.40
N TRP A 87 0.38 3.83 -33.61
CA TRP A 87 0.51 5.21 -34.06
C TRP A 87 1.55 5.37 -35.18
N ILE A 88 2.72 4.75 -35.07
CA ILE A 88 3.75 4.74 -36.12
C ILE A 88 3.20 4.12 -37.41
N LEU A 89 2.50 2.99 -37.30
CA LEU A 89 1.92 2.30 -38.45
C LEU A 89 0.86 3.16 -39.13
N ARG A 90 -0.09 3.74 -38.38
CA ARG A 90 -1.10 4.66 -38.91
C ARG A 90 -0.46 5.84 -39.64
N ARG A 91 0.58 6.43 -39.05
CA ARG A 91 1.31 7.56 -39.64
C ARG A 91 2.06 7.18 -40.92
N ARG A 92 2.60 5.95 -41.00
CA ARG A 92 3.30 5.45 -42.20
C ARG A 92 2.36 5.01 -43.31
N LEU A 93 1.19 4.48 -42.96
CA LEU A 93 0.20 3.96 -43.91
C LEU A 93 -0.81 5.03 -44.37
N GLY A 94 -0.75 6.25 -43.80
CA GLY A 94 -1.68 7.33 -44.14
C GLY A 94 -3.12 7.07 -43.68
N LEU A 95 -3.31 6.10 -42.78
CA LEU A 95 -4.61 5.74 -42.23
C LEU A 95 -4.95 6.75 -41.12
N ARG A 96 -5.91 7.63 -41.43
CA ARG A 96 -6.55 8.53 -40.46
C ARG A 96 -7.76 7.84 -39.84
#